data_AF-A0A932RPG0-F1
#
_entry.id   AF-A0A932RPG0-F1
#
_cell.length_a   1.000
_cell.length_b   1.000
_cell.length_c   1.000
_cell.angle_alpha   90.00
_cell.angle_beta   90.00
_cell.angle_gamma   90.00
#
_symmetry.space_group_name_H-M   'P 1'
#
loop_
_entity.id
_entity.type
_entity.pdbx_description
1 polymer ?
#
loop_
_entity_poly.entity_id
_entity_poly.type
_entity_poly.pdbx_seq_one_letter_code
_entity_poly.pdbx_strand_id
1 'polypeptide(L)'
;MLNQLLPRHVDNTYHGYKLALWLFALLVLMKVAMSLNSIFNGYSVATSADGIPLDTFTPAGAQAVVSLFAAWGLAQLIICLLCIVVLARYRALVPFMFALVLLEHLSRRLIFLVMPIVRTGTPPGFFVNLVLLALMVVGLALSLRSHDNLQARE
;
A
#
# COMPACT_ATOMS: atom_id res chain seq x y z
N MET A 1 -2.79 3.58 -22.76
CA MET A 1 -3.02 3.33 -21.32
C MET A 1 -2.85 1.85 -20.93
N LEU A 2 -3.55 0.88 -21.57
CA LEU A 2 -3.41 -0.54 -21.19
C LEU A 2 -1.99 -1.10 -21.39
N ASN A 3 -1.29 -0.73 -22.47
CA ASN A 3 0.12 -1.10 -22.71
C ASN A 3 1.11 -0.52 -21.69
N GLN A 4 0.72 0.47 -20.88
CA GLN A 4 1.54 1.02 -19.79
C GLN A 4 1.23 0.33 -18.46
N LEU A 5 -0.01 -0.12 -18.26
CA LEU A 5 -0.40 -0.93 -17.11
C LEU A 5 0.07 -2.38 -17.21
N LEU A 6 0.05 -2.95 -18.40
CA LEU A 6 0.48 -4.32 -18.70
C LEU A 6 1.41 -4.27 -19.93
N PRO A 7 2.68 -3.89 -19.75
CA PRO A 7 3.62 -3.85 -20.85
C PRO A 7 3.86 -5.26 -21.40
N ARG A 8 3.84 -5.39 -22.74
CA ARG A 8 4.12 -6.66 -23.42
C ARG A 8 5.56 -7.12 -23.26
N HIS A 9 6.49 -6.19 -23.00
CA HIS A 9 7.90 -6.46 -22.70
C HIS A 9 8.26 -5.90 -21.33
N VAL A 10 8.81 -6.76 -20.48
CA VAL A 10 9.23 -6.40 -19.12
C VAL A 10 10.69 -5.93 -19.18
N ASP A 11 10.87 -4.69 -19.62
CA ASP A 11 12.18 -4.06 -19.72
C ASP A 11 12.42 -3.05 -18.58
N ASN A 12 13.68 -2.63 -18.42
CA ASN A 12 14.04 -1.59 -17.44
C ASN A 12 13.78 -0.16 -17.95
N THR A 13 13.27 -0.03 -19.17
CA THR A 13 12.96 1.25 -19.83
C THR A 13 11.61 1.80 -19.37
N TYR A 14 11.65 2.62 -18.32
CA TYR A 14 10.47 3.32 -17.82
C TYR A 14 10.18 4.58 -18.66
N HIS A 15 9.01 4.61 -19.30
CA HIS A 15 8.56 5.71 -20.17
C HIS A 15 7.68 6.74 -19.44
N GLY A 16 7.35 6.52 -18.15
CA GLY A 16 6.56 7.44 -17.34
C GLY A 16 7.38 8.54 -16.65
N TYR A 17 6.71 9.40 -15.87
CA TYR A 17 7.36 10.48 -15.14
C TYR A 17 8.31 9.95 -14.05
N LYS A 18 9.59 10.36 -14.04
CA LYS A 18 10.58 9.94 -13.02
C LYS A 18 10.11 10.24 -11.57
N LEU A 19 9.29 11.27 -11.38
CA LEU A 19 8.64 11.58 -10.10
C LEU A 19 7.78 10.43 -9.57
N ALA A 20 7.10 9.68 -10.43
CA ALA A 20 6.29 8.53 -10.03
C ALA A 20 7.16 7.40 -9.44
N LEU A 21 8.39 7.20 -9.93
CA LEU A 21 9.33 6.25 -9.33
C LEU A 21 9.75 6.67 -7.93
N TRP A 22 9.98 7.97 -7.72
CA TRP A 22 10.37 8.51 -6.42
C TRP A 22 9.22 8.42 -5.40
N LEU A 23 8.00 8.76 -5.83
CA LEU A 23 6.79 8.57 -5.03
C LEU A 23 6.54 7.10 -4.70
N PHE A 24 6.76 6.20 -5.66
CA PHE A 24 6.65 4.76 -5.43
C PHE A 24 7.68 4.27 -4.42
N ALA A 25 8.94 4.70 -4.55
CA ALA A 25 9.99 4.36 -3.61
C ALA A 25 9.65 4.81 -2.18
N LEU A 26 9.18 6.04 -2.03
CA LEU A 26 8.74 6.59 -0.74
C LEU A 26 7.57 5.78 -0.16
N LEU A 27 6.56 5.48 -0.98
CA LEU A 27 5.40 4.67 -0.58
C LEU A 27 5.82 3.28 -0.10
N VAL A 28 6.69 2.61 -0.86
CA VAL A 28 7.19 1.27 -0.52
C VAL A 28 7.95 1.32 0.80
N LEU A 29 8.81 2.32 1.00
CA LEU A 29 9.55 2.51 2.26
C LEU A 29 8.61 2.71 3.45
N MET A 30 7.57 3.55 3.31
CA MET A 30 6.56 3.72 4.35
C MET A 30 5.81 2.42 4.64
N LYS A 31 5.38 1.68 3.61
CA LYS A 31 4.70 0.39 3.79
C LYS A 31 5.61 -0.67 4.42
N VAL A 32 6.91 -0.68 4.13
CA VAL A 32 7.90 -1.55 4.78
C VAL A 32 7.97 -1.23 6.28
N ALA A 33 8.12 0.04 6.64
CA ALA A 33 8.16 0.45 8.04
C ALA A 33 6.88 0.07 8.79
N MET A 34 5.70 0.29 8.19
CA MET A 34 4.42 -0.11 8.77
C MET A 34 4.30 -1.63 8.92
N SER A 35 4.76 -2.41 7.91
CA SER A 35 4.71 -3.87 7.96
C SER A 35 5.60 -4.45 9.06
N LEU A 36 6.82 -3.92 9.22
CA LEU A 36 7.73 -4.30 10.31
C LEU A 36 7.13 -3.91 11.67
N ASN A 37 6.52 -2.73 11.77
CA ASN A 37 5.87 -2.31 13.00
C ASN A 37 4.70 -3.25 13.37
N SER A 38 3.92 -3.71 12.39
CA SER A 38 2.84 -4.68 12.61
C SER A 38 3.34 -6.07 13.03
N ILE A 39 4.51 -6.49 12.53
CA ILE A 39 5.13 -7.78 12.89
C ILE A 39 5.68 -7.74 14.33
N PHE A 40 6.45 -6.71 14.67
CA PHE A 40 7.13 -6.62 15.97
C PHE A 40 6.29 -5.99 17.08
N ASN A 41 5.39 -5.07 16.72
CA ASN A 41 4.59 -4.27 17.65
C ASN A 41 3.08 -4.39 17.35
N GLY A 42 2.62 -5.55 16.90
CA GLY A 42 1.22 -5.78 16.50
C GLY A 42 0.18 -5.35 17.53
N TYR A 43 0.47 -5.51 18.83
CA TYR A 43 -0.40 -5.01 19.91
C TYR A 43 -0.52 -3.47 19.89
N SER A 44 0.61 -2.76 19.81
CA SER A 44 0.62 -1.29 19.77
C SER A 44 -0.03 -0.75 18.49
N VAL A 45 0.18 -1.42 17.36
CA VAL A 45 -0.46 -1.07 16.07
C VAL A 45 -1.97 -1.27 16.16
N ALA A 46 -2.43 -2.41 16.65
CA ALA A 46 -3.86 -2.70 16.78
C ALA A 46 -4.58 -1.70 17.70
N THR A 47 -4.01 -1.39 18.87
CA THR A 47 -4.63 -0.47 19.82
C THR A 47 -4.49 1.00 19.40
N SER A 48 -3.32 1.41 18.89
CA SER A 48 -3.04 2.83 18.60
C SER A 48 -3.41 3.21 17.18
N ALA A 49 -2.98 2.44 16.18
CA ALA A 49 -3.20 2.80 14.77
C ALA A 49 -4.60 2.43 14.31
N ASP A 50 -5.12 1.26 14.71
CA ASP A 50 -6.45 0.79 14.31
C ASP A 50 -7.55 1.04 15.37
N GLY A 51 -7.19 1.46 16.59
CA GLY A 51 -8.14 1.80 17.64
C GLY A 51 -8.93 0.59 18.15
N ILE A 52 -8.37 -0.61 18.07
CA ILE A 52 -9.00 -1.85 18.53
C ILE A 52 -8.84 -1.94 20.04
N PRO A 53 -9.92 -1.99 20.83
CA PRO A 53 -9.84 -2.07 22.29
C PRO A 53 -9.46 -3.49 22.73
N LEU A 54 -8.19 -3.86 22.54
CA LEU A 54 -7.64 -5.18 22.89
C LEU A 54 -7.79 -5.53 24.38
N ASP A 55 -7.96 -4.51 25.23
CA ASP A 55 -8.25 -4.60 26.66
C ASP A 55 -9.65 -5.12 26.99
N THR A 56 -10.59 -5.04 26.05
CA THR A 56 -11.96 -5.58 26.21
C THR A 56 -12.08 -7.06 25.82
N PHE A 57 -11.07 -7.60 25.15
CA PHE A 57 -11.04 -9.01 24.73
C PHE A 57 -10.50 -9.92 25.83
N THR A 58 -10.82 -11.21 25.74
CA THR A 58 -10.13 -12.23 26.56
C THR A 58 -8.64 -12.26 26.19
N PRO A 59 -7.74 -12.67 27.11
CA PRO A 59 -6.30 -12.75 26.82
C PRO A 59 -5.99 -13.59 25.57
N ALA A 60 -6.71 -14.69 25.37
CA ALA A 60 -6.60 -15.53 24.18
C ALA A 60 -7.09 -14.81 22.90
N GLY A 61 -8.18 -14.04 22.98
CA GLY A 61 -8.68 -13.23 21.87
C GLY A 61 -7.71 -12.11 21.47
N ALA A 62 -7.17 -11.40 22.45
CA ALA A 62 -6.17 -10.35 22.20
C ALA A 62 -4.91 -10.93 21.53
N GLN A 63 -4.41 -12.08 22.01
CA GLN A 63 -3.27 -12.75 21.40
C GLN A 63 -3.54 -13.22 19.97
N ALA A 64 -4.75 -13.70 19.67
CA ALA A 64 -5.16 -14.08 18.31
C ALA A 64 -5.22 -12.86 17.37
N VAL A 65 -5.67 -11.70 17.85
CA VAL A 65 -5.64 -10.46 17.05
C VAL A 65 -4.20 -10.04 16.79
N VAL A 66 -3.32 -10.06 17.80
CA VAL A 66 -1.91 -9.72 17.62
C VAL A 66 -1.21 -10.64 16.63
N SER A 67 -1.47 -11.96 16.67
CA SER A 67 -0.89 -12.91 15.73
C SER A 67 -1.40 -12.70 14.30
N LEU A 68 -2.68 -12.36 14.13
CA LEU A 68 -3.24 -11.95 12.83
C LEU A 68 -2.60 -10.66 12.31
N PHE A 69 -2.34 -9.67 13.18
CA PHE A 69 -1.63 -8.45 12.81
C PHE A 69 -0.17 -8.72 12.39
N ALA A 70 0.51 -9.65 13.04
CA ALA A 70 1.84 -10.06 12.64
C ALA A 70 1.84 -10.78 11.28
N ALA A 71 0.91 -11.71 11.06
CA ALA A 71 0.73 -12.40 9.78
C ALA A 71 0.35 -11.42 8.65
N TRP A 72 -0.50 -10.43 8.95
CA TRP A 72 -0.84 -9.35 8.03
C TRP A 72 0.40 -8.52 7.67
N GLY A 73 1.16 -8.10 8.67
CA GLY A 73 2.41 -7.39 8.48
C GLY A 73 3.36 -8.15 7.56
N LEU A 74 3.51 -9.45 7.75
CA LEU A 74 4.33 -10.30 6.88
C LEU A 74 3.81 -10.33 5.44
N ALA A 75 2.51 -10.52 5.21
CA ALA A 75 1.94 -10.50 3.87
C ALA A 75 2.20 -9.16 3.17
N GLN A 76 2.08 -8.05 3.89
CA GLN A 76 2.37 -6.71 3.37
C GLN A 76 3.87 -6.51 3.08
N LEU A 77 4.75 -7.07 3.91
CA LEU A 77 6.20 -7.04 3.71
C LEU A 77 6.60 -7.80 2.42
N ILE A 78 5.97 -8.95 2.15
CA ILE A 78 6.20 -9.71 0.91
C ILE A 78 5.83 -8.87 -0.33
N ILE A 79 4.68 -8.19 -0.30
CA ILE A 79 4.28 -7.28 -1.40
C ILE A 79 5.30 -6.14 -1.55
N CYS A 80 5.78 -5.57 -0.45
CA CYS A 80 6.81 -4.54 -0.48
C CYS A 80 8.13 -5.04 -1.08
N LEU A 81 8.58 -6.25 -0.75
CA LEU A 81 9.77 -6.85 -1.34
C LEU A 81 9.62 -7.01 -2.86
N LEU A 82 8.46 -7.46 -3.33
CA LEU A 82 8.16 -7.51 -4.78
C LEU A 82 8.23 -6.12 -5.40
N CYS A 83 7.69 -5.09 -4.74
CA CYS A 83 7.76 -3.71 -5.21
C CYS A 83 9.22 -3.20 -5.30
N ILE A 84 10.08 -3.57 -4.34
CA ILE A 84 11.51 -3.23 -4.36
C ILE A 84 12.21 -3.89 -5.55
N VAL A 85 11.95 -5.19 -5.80
CA VAL A 85 12.50 -5.91 -6.96
C VAL A 85 12.05 -5.25 -8.27
N VAL A 86 10.78 -4.88 -8.37
CA VAL A 86 10.24 -4.17 -9.53
C VAL A 86 10.92 -2.81 -9.73
N LEU A 87 11.13 -2.06 -8.65
CA LEU A 87 11.82 -0.75 -8.72
C LEU A 87 13.30 -0.88 -9.10
N ALA A 88 13.96 -1.96 -8.67
CA ALA A 88 15.37 -2.22 -8.94
C ALA A 88 15.62 -2.71 -10.38
N ARG A 89 14.79 -3.61 -10.90
CA ARG A 89 15.09 -4.34 -12.15
C ARG A 89 14.01 -4.24 -13.23
N TYR A 90 12.75 -4.01 -12.86
CA TYR A 90 11.60 -4.10 -13.78
C TYR A 90 10.75 -2.83 -13.76
N ARG A 91 11.39 -1.67 -13.95
CA ARG A 91 10.73 -0.36 -13.77
C ARG A 91 9.50 -0.17 -14.67
N ALA A 92 9.39 -0.87 -15.79
CA ALA A 92 8.20 -0.88 -16.63
C ALA A 92 6.93 -1.41 -15.90
N LEU A 93 7.07 -2.23 -14.85
CA LEU A 93 5.96 -2.77 -14.05
C LEU A 93 5.55 -1.88 -12.87
N VAL A 94 6.19 -0.73 -12.67
CA VAL A 94 5.81 0.21 -11.59
C VAL A 94 4.34 0.67 -11.66
N PRO A 95 3.74 0.98 -12.84
CA PRO A 95 2.33 1.33 -12.93
C PRO A 95 1.42 0.17 -12.48
N PHE A 96 1.79 -1.06 -12.83
CA PHE A 96 1.07 -2.27 -12.43
C PHE A 96 1.12 -2.49 -10.92
N MET A 97 2.29 -2.34 -10.31
CA MET A 97 2.43 -2.47 -8.85
C MET A 97 1.65 -1.39 -8.12
N PHE A 98 1.62 -0.14 -8.60
CA PHE A 98 0.75 0.89 -8.05
C PHE A 98 -0.73 0.46 -8.08
N ALA A 99 -1.20 -0.08 -9.21
CA ALA A 99 -2.56 -0.55 -9.34
C ALA A 99 -2.87 -1.72 -8.37
N LEU A 100 -1.94 -2.67 -8.22
CA LEU A 100 -2.10 -3.78 -7.27
C LEU A 100 -2.16 -3.30 -5.81
N VAL A 101 -1.26 -2.41 -5.42
CA VAL A 101 -1.22 -1.86 -4.05
C VAL A 101 -2.48 -1.03 -3.77
N LEU A 102 -2.97 -0.28 -4.76
CA LEU A 102 -4.23 0.47 -4.66
C LEU A 102 -5.45 -0.46 -4.58
N LEU A 103 -5.48 -1.54 -5.38
CA LEU A 103 -6.53 -2.54 -5.32
C LEU A 103 -6.58 -3.25 -3.96
N GLU A 104 -5.42 -3.62 -3.41
CA GLU A 104 -5.29 -4.18 -2.06
C GLU A 104 -5.91 -3.24 -1.02
N HIS A 105 -5.56 -1.95 -1.09
CA HIS A 105 -6.08 -0.94 -0.16
C HIS A 105 -7.59 -0.72 -0.29
N LEU A 106 -8.12 -0.68 -1.53
CA LEU A 106 -9.56 -0.55 -1.78
C LEU A 106 -10.33 -1.78 -1.31
N SER A 107 -9.82 -2.98 -1.58
CA SER A 107 -10.40 -4.24 -1.14
C SER A 107 -10.47 -4.30 0.38
N ARG A 108 -9.41 -3.85 1.07
CA ARG A 108 -9.37 -3.75 2.53
C ARG A 108 -10.41 -2.77 3.06
N ARG A 109 -10.55 -1.59 2.46
CA ARG A 109 -11.62 -0.64 2.83
C ARG A 109 -13.00 -1.24 2.64
N LEU A 110 -13.23 -1.97 1.55
CA LEU A 110 -14.50 -2.62 1.28
C LEU A 110 -14.82 -3.68 2.34
N ILE A 111 -13.84 -4.49 2.74
CA ILE A 111 -13.98 -5.47 3.82
C ILE A 111 -14.39 -4.78 5.12
N PHE A 112 -13.77 -3.66 5.49
CA PHE A 112 -14.13 -2.93 6.71
C PHE A 112 -15.47 -2.19 6.63
N LEU A 113 -15.99 -1.91 5.43
CA LEU A 113 -17.34 -1.40 5.25
C LEU A 113 -18.39 -2.50 5.50
N VAL A 114 -18.10 -3.74 5.08
CA VAL A 114 -19.00 -4.89 5.26
C VAL A 114 -18.89 -5.48 6.67
N MET A 115 -17.68 -5.55 7.21
CA MET A 115 -17.36 -6.06 8.54
C MET A 115 -16.71 -4.95 9.38
N PRO A 116 -17.51 -4.02 9.93
CA PRO A 116 -17.00 -2.93 10.73
C PRO A 116 -16.40 -3.48 12.04
N ILE A 117 -15.14 -3.13 12.27
CA ILE A 117 -14.49 -3.37 13.56
C ILE A 117 -14.94 -2.26 14.50
N VAL A 118 -15.35 -2.62 15.72
CA VAL A 118 -15.63 -1.64 16.77
C VAL A 118 -14.31 -0.94 17.12
N ARG A 119 -14.26 0.38 16.90
CA ARG A 119 -13.07 1.20 17.16
C ARG A 119 -13.36 2.21 18.26
N THR A 120 -12.36 2.48 19.08
CA THR A 120 -12.42 3.55 20.09
C THR A 120 -12.05 4.88 19.44
N GLY A 121 -13.06 5.72 19.21
CA GLY A 121 -12.89 7.05 18.62
C GLY A 121 -12.46 7.02 17.14
N THR A 122 -11.74 8.07 16.70
CA THR A 122 -11.15 8.16 15.36
C THR A 122 -9.66 7.81 15.41
N PRO A 123 -9.25 6.60 15.02
CA PRO A 123 -7.86 6.19 15.14
C PRO A 123 -6.95 7.04 14.23
N PRO A 124 -5.73 7.39 14.68
CA PRO A 124 -4.75 8.10 13.85
C PRO A 124 -4.40 7.34 12.57
N GLY A 125 -4.48 6.00 12.56
CA GLY A 125 -4.23 5.19 11.36
C GLY A 125 -5.24 5.41 10.24
N PHE A 126 -6.42 5.96 10.52
CA PHE A 126 -7.37 6.37 9.47
C PHE A 126 -6.80 7.48 8.59
N PHE A 127 -6.20 8.51 9.20
CA PHE A 127 -5.61 9.64 8.48
C PHE A 127 -4.39 9.21 7.67
N VAL A 128 -3.52 8.37 8.25
CA VAL A 128 -2.34 7.83 7.54
C VAL A 128 -2.77 7.01 6.32
N ASN A 129 -3.77 6.14 6.47
CA ASN A 129 -4.31 5.37 5.35
C ASN A 129 -4.95 6.27 4.26
N LEU A 130 -5.60 7.37 4.64
CA LEU A 130 -6.16 8.33 3.68
C LEU A 130 -5.07 9.06 2.89
N VAL A 131 -4.00 9.50 3.55
CA VAL A 131 -2.84 10.12 2.90
C VAL A 131 -2.17 9.13 1.94
N LEU A 132 -1.96 7.88 2.37
CA LEU A 132 -1.41 6.83 1.50
C LEU A 132 -2.32 6.58 0.29
N LEU A 133 -3.64 6.57 0.46
CA LEU A 133 -4.59 6.42 -0.64
C LEU A 133 -4.46 7.56 -1.65
N ALA A 134 -4.43 8.80 -1.19
CA ALA A 134 -4.21 9.96 -2.06
C ALA A 134 -2.89 9.85 -2.82
N LEU A 135 -1.81 9.45 -2.13
CA LEU A 135 -0.49 9.25 -2.73
C LEU A 135 -0.48 8.12 -3.77
N MET A 136 -1.21 7.03 -3.54
CA MET A 136 -1.38 5.94 -4.50
C MET A 136 -2.14 6.38 -5.76
N VAL A 137 -3.24 7.13 -5.60
CA VAL A 137 -4.03 7.65 -6.73
C VAL A 137 -3.21 8.63 -7.56
N VAL A 138 -2.53 9.57 -6.90
CA VAL A 138 -1.67 10.57 -7.56
C VAL A 138 -0.48 9.89 -8.24
N GLY A 139 0.18 8.95 -7.56
CA GLY A 139 1.29 8.17 -8.11
C GLY A 139 0.89 7.34 -9.33
N LEU A 140 -0.27 6.68 -9.29
CA LEU A 140 -0.82 5.96 -10.44
C LEU A 140 -1.14 6.91 -11.61
N ALA A 141 -1.80 8.04 -11.34
CA ALA A 141 -2.14 9.02 -12.36
C ALA A 141 -0.89 9.62 -13.04
N LEU A 142 0.16 9.91 -12.27
CA LEU A 142 1.46 10.36 -12.79
C LEU A 142 2.18 9.26 -13.56
N SER A 143 2.09 8.01 -13.11
CA SER A 143 2.70 6.86 -13.79
C SER A 143 2.04 6.56 -15.13
N LEU A 144 0.73 6.83 -15.26
CA LEU A 144 -0.06 6.69 -16.49
C LEU A 144 0.05 7.89 -17.43
N ARG A 145 0.48 9.06 -16.93
CA ARG A 145 0.77 10.24 -17.75
C ARG A 145 2.22 10.18 -18.23
N SER A 146 2.47 9.45 -19.34
CA SER A 146 3.74 9.55 -20.09
C SER A 146 3.69 10.65 -21.15
N HIS A 147 4.88 11.11 -21.56
CA HIS A 147 5.17 12.23 -22.46
C HIS A 147 4.42 12.30 -23.82
N ASP A 148 3.69 11.27 -24.24
CA ASP A 148 3.04 11.18 -25.56
C ASP A 148 1.84 12.13 -25.71
N ASN A 149 1.19 12.53 -24.61
CA ASN A 149 0.02 13.40 -24.66
C ASN A 149 0.36 14.90 -24.84
N LEU A 150 1.63 15.29 -24.72
CA LEU A 150 2.06 16.69 -24.90
C LEU A 150 2.54 16.95 -26.34
N GLN A 151 3.23 16.00 -26.98
CA GLN A 151 3.60 16.15 -28.40
C GLN A 151 2.41 16.04 -29.36
N ALA A 152 1.29 15.46 -28.93
CA ALA A 152 0.02 15.51 -29.67
C ALA A 152 -0.78 16.81 -29.42
N ARG A 153 -0.25 17.73 -28.61
CA ARG A 153 -0.87 19.01 -28.23
C ARG A 153 -0.01 20.24 -28.57
N GLU A 154 1.13 20.06 -29.21
CA GLU A 154 1.93 21.09 -29.88
C GLU A 154 1.79 20.93 -31.40
#